data_AF-A0A929DV44-F1
#
_entry.id   AF-A0A929DV44-F1
#
_cell.length_a   1.000
_cell.length_b   1.000
_cell.length_c   1.000
_cell.angle_alpha   90.00
_cell.angle_beta   90.00
_cell.angle_gamma   90.00
#
_symmetry.space_group_name_H-M   'P 1'
#
loop_
_entity.id
_entity.type
_entity.pdbx_description
1 polymer ?
#
loop_
_entity_poly.entity_id
_entity_poly.type
_entity_poly.pdbx_seq_one_letter_code
_entity_poly.pdbx_strand_id
1 'polypeptide(L)'
;MKTQKLFVVIFICLFSLTTELHSQASDDSKEWLGWKHKTSGMVYASPVLSNGVVYIGSMDSIFYALDAESGRKKWRFHSGNTIQSSAATYKNLVFFESGNSLFALTTGGKLKWSLDLCEGEINNQMDPWDFHHSSPCVHNG
;
A
#
# COMPACT_ATOMS: atom_id res chain seq x y z
N MET A 1 2.08 -26.77 17.94
CA MET A 1 1.63 -26.15 16.68
C MET A 1 1.99 -24.68 16.71
N LYS A 2 2.50 -24.17 15.58
CA LYS A 2 3.36 -22.99 15.40
C LYS A 2 2.90 -21.70 16.11
N THR A 3 3.81 -21.11 16.88
CA THR A 3 3.72 -19.80 17.51
C THR A 3 3.71 -18.70 16.44
N GLN A 4 2.60 -17.97 16.33
CA GLN A 4 2.47 -16.78 15.49
C GLN A 4 3.26 -15.64 16.15
N LYS A 5 4.38 -15.22 15.56
CA LYS A 5 5.08 -13.99 15.97
C LYS A 5 4.42 -12.81 15.26
N LEU A 6 3.61 -12.06 15.99
CA LEU A 6 3.03 -10.80 15.56
C LEU A 6 4.12 -9.71 15.67
N PHE A 7 4.67 -9.25 14.54
CA PHE A 7 5.57 -8.10 14.51
C PHE A 7 4.78 -6.87 14.07
N VAL A 8 4.34 -6.08 15.05
CA VAL A 8 3.89 -4.71 14.86
C VAL A 8 5.11 -3.83 15.15
N VAL A 9 5.75 -3.31 14.10
CA VAL A 9 6.84 -2.32 14.25
C VAL A 9 6.20 -0.94 14.21
N ILE A 10 5.89 -0.39 15.38
CA ILE A 10 5.56 1.02 15.56
C ILE A 10 6.88 1.74 15.89
N PHE A 11 7.30 2.64 15.01
CA PHE A 11 8.47 3.51 15.22
C PHE A 11 8.05 4.66 16.16
N ILE A 12 8.21 4.49 17.47
CA ILE A 12 8.21 5.64 18.40
C ILE A 12 9.67 6.03 18.62
N CYS A 13 10.04 7.15 18.00
CA CYS A 13 11.31 7.81 18.21
C CYS A 13 11.27 8.52 19.57
N LEU A 14 12.03 8.02 20.55
CA LEU A 14 12.37 8.79 21.74
C LEU A 14 13.89 8.71 21.99
N PHE A 15 14.43 9.89 22.26
CA PHE A 15 15.81 10.32 22.11
C PHE A 15 16.60 10.11 23.43
N SER A 16 17.93 9.95 23.29
CA SER A 16 18.98 9.97 24.32
C SER A 16 19.05 8.76 25.27
N LEU A 17 20.19 8.10 25.52
CA LEU A 17 21.54 8.62 25.76
C LEU A 17 22.59 7.47 25.65
N THR A 18 23.85 7.87 25.41
CA THR A 18 25.14 7.18 25.65
C THR A 18 25.81 6.27 24.59
N THR A 19 27.01 6.74 24.25
CA THR A 19 28.30 6.07 24.00
C THR A 19 28.58 5.42 22.65
N GLU A 20 29.54 6.05 21.94
CA GLU A 20 30.29 5.55 20.81
C GLU A 20 30.86 4.15 21.11
N LEU A 21 30.75 3.20 20.16
CA LEU A 21 31.76 2.18 19.88
C LEU A 21 31.37 1.39 18.61
N HIS A 22 32.33 1.31 17.68
CA HIS A 22 32.38 0.49 16.46
C HIS A 22 31.40 0.83 15.32
N SER A 23 31.91 1.62 14.37
CA SER A 23 31.38 1.69 13.00
C SER A 23 31.70 0.40 12.22
N GLN A 24 30.94 -0.65 12.49
CA GLN A 24 30.65 -1.68 11.49
C GLN A 24 29.16 -1.94 11.55
N ALA A 25 28.39 -1.02 10.96
CA ALA A 25 27.03 -1.33 10.54
C ALA A 25 27.15 -2.31 9.36
N SER A 26 27.25 -3.60 9.66
CA SER A 26 26.83 -4.61 8.70
C SER A 26 25.38 -4.31 8.31
N ASP A 27 25.06 -4.52 7.04
CA ASP A 27 23.71 -4.39 6.49
C ASP A 27 22.80 -5.50 7.06
N ASP A 28 22.62 -5.51 8.38
CA ASP A 28 21.76 -6.42 9.16
C ASP A 28 20.29 -6.27 8.75
N SER A 29 19.98 -5.28 7.90
CA SER A 29 18.69 -5.13 7.24
C SER A 29 18.31 -6.33 6.39
N LYS A 30 19.29 -7.13 5.93
CA LYS A 30 19.05 -8.36 5.18
C LYS A 30 18.54 -9.51 6.04
N GLU A 31 18.79 -9.52 7.35
CA GLU A 31 18.42 -10.67 8.20
C GLU A 31 16.92 -10.71 8.54
N TRP A 32 16.22 -9.58 8.51
CA TRP A 32 14.78 -9.50 8.75
C TRP A 32 13.95 -9.23 7.48
N LEU A 33 14.60 -9.15 6.32
CA LEU A 33 13.93 -8.90 5.06
C LEU A 33 13.31 -10.19 4.48
N GLY A 34 12.01 -10.38 4.70
CA GLY A 34 11.28 -11.53 4.15
C GLY A 34 11.24 -11.56 2.61
N TRP A 35 10.97 -10.41 1.98
CA TRP A 35 10.99 -10.26 0.51
C TRP A 35 10.99 -8.78 0.10
N LYS A 36 11.28 -8.53 -1.19
CA LYS A 36 11.17 -7.22 -1.85
C LYS A 36 10.37 -7.36 -3.14
N HIS A 37 9.50 -6.39 -3.42
CA HIS A 37 8.79 -6.29 -4.69
C HIS A 37 9.12 -4.95 -5.36
N LYS A 38 9.55 -4.99 -6.62
CA LYS A 38 9.89 -3.78 -7.38
C LYS A 38 8.65 -3.28 -8.15
N THR A 39 8.22 -2.06 -7.88
CA THR A 39 7.26 -1.30 -8.70
C THR A 39 8.02 -0.41 -9.68
N SER A 40 7.34 0.02 -10.74
CA SER A 40 7.92 0.97 -11.72
C SER A 40 7.67 2.43 -11.33
N GLY A 41 6.69 2.67 -10.45
CA GLY A 41 6.38 3.99 -9.90
C GLY A 41 6.68 4.10 -8.41
N MET A 42 6.67 5.34 -7.90
CA MET A 42 6.72 5.62 -6.48
C MET A 42 5.50 5.03 -5.77
N VAL A 43 5.69 4.64 -4.51
CA VAL A 43 4.65 4.08 -3.66
C VAL A 43 4.46 5.04 -2.49
N TYR A 44 3.39 5.83 -2.56
CA TYR A 44 2.97 6.72 -1.47
C TYR A 44 1.87 6.08 -0.60
N ALA A 45 1.12 5.13 -1.18
CA ALA A 45 0.03 4.44 -0.52
C ALA A 45 0.53 3.54 0.62
N SER A 46 -0.21 3.50 1.74
CA SER A 46 0.03 2.50 2.77
C SER A 46 -0.48 1.12 2.31
N PRO A 47 0.31 0.04 2.45
CA PRO A 47 -0.16 -1.30 2.09
C PRO A 47 -1.22 -1.79 3.08
N VAL A 48 -2.19 -2.58 2.59
CA VAL A 48 -3.13 -3.30 3.43
C VAL A 48 -2.91 -4.80 3.33
N LEU A 49 -2.78 -5.46 4.49
CA LEU A 49 -2.75 -6.91 4.59
C LEU A 49 -4.14 -7.45 4.89
N SER A 50 -4.65 -8.33 4.04
CA SER A 50 -5.92 -9.03 4.27
C SER A 50 -5.90 -10.42 3.67
N ASN A 51 -6.28 -11.43 4.46
CA ASN A 51 -6.33 -12.84 4.06
C ASN A 51 -5.03 -13.36 3.41
N GLY A 52 -3.87 -12.98 3.96
CA GLY A 52 -2.55 -13.39 3.44
C GLY A 52 -2.14 -12.70 2.13
N VAL A 53 -2.83 -11.63 1.74
CA VAL A 53 -2.53 -10.84 0.54
C VAL A 53 -2.25 -9.40 0.95
N VAL A 54 -1.14 -8.85 0.45
CA VAL A 54 -0.78 -7.44 0.58
C VAL A 54 -1.29 -6.71 -0.66
N TYR A 55 -2.11 -5.70 -0.45
CA TYR A 55 -2.63 -4.81 -1.49
C TYR A 55 -1.93 -3.47 -1.43
N ILE A 56 -1.43 -2.99 -2.56
CA ILE A 56 -0.68 -1.73 -2.62
C ILE A 56 -0.88 -1.03 -3.96
N GLY A 57 -1.13 0.28 -3.91
CA GLY A 57 -1.18 1.15 -5.08
C GLY A 57 0.19 1.75 -5.41
N SER A 58 0.45 1.97 -6.68
CA SER A 58 1.65 2.67 -7.14
C SER A 58 1.32 3.76 -8.16
N MET A 59 2.21 4.76 -8.25
CA MET A 59 2.14 5.81 -9.26
C MET A 59 2.40 5.33 -10.70
N ASP A 60 2.79 4.07 -10.91
CA ASP A 60 2.82 3.47 -12.26
C ASP A 60 1.42 3.11 -12.80
N SER A 61 0.37 3.57 -12.12
CA SER A 61 -1.04 3.30 -12.44
C SER A 61 -1.42 1.83 -12.30
N ILE A 62 -0.68 1.08 -11.48
CA ILE A 62 -0.93 -0.32 -11.19
C ILE A 62 -1.27 -0.49 -9.71
N PHE A 63 -2.36 -1.20 -9.46
CA PHE A 63 -2.72 -1.74 -8.15
C PHE A 63 -2.25 -3.19 -8.06
N TYR A 64 -1.43 -3.51 -7.07
CA TYR A 64 -0.80 -4.80 -6.90
C TYR A 64 -1.44 -5.59 -5.77
N ALA A 65 -1.62 -6.89 -6.01
CA ALA A 65 -1.90 -7.86 -4.96
C ALA A 65 -0.75 -8.86 -4.89
N LEU A 66 -0.07 -8.87 -3.75
CA LEU A 66 1.11 -9.69 -3.49
C LEU A 66 0.78 -10.73 -2.43
N ASP A 67 1.33 -11.92 -2.59
CA ASP A 67 1.33 -12.92 -1.54
C ASP A 67 2.17 -12.43 -0.36
N ALA A 68 1.60 -12.45 0.85
CA ALA A 68 2.24 -11.84 2.02
C ALA A 68 3.49 -12.59 2.49
N GLU A 69 3.58 -13.90 2.22
CA GLU A 69 4.73 -14.72 2.64
C GLU A 69 5.89 -14.60 1.66
N SER A 70 5.59 -14.63 0.35
CA SER A 70 6.61 -14.71 -0.69
C SER A 70 6.88 -13.41 -1.44
N GLY A 71 6.02 -12.39 -1.30
CA GLY A 71 6.08 -11.15 -2.09
C GLY A 71 5.76 -11.34 -3.57
N ARG A 72 5.34 -12.55 -3.97
CA ARG A 72 5.01 -12.86 -5.37
C ARG A 72 3.68 -12.20 -5.73
N LYS A 73 3.64 -11.57 -6.89
CA LYS A 73 2.42 -10.98 -7.43
C LYS A 73 1.39 -12.06 -7.73
N LYS A 74 0.24 -11.99 -7.05
CA LYS A 74 -0.95 -12.81 -7.33
C LYS A 74 -1.69 -12.24 -8.52
N TRP A 75 -1.89 -10.93 -8.55
CA TRP A 75 -2.50 -10.21 -9.67
C TRP A 75 -2.11 -8.73 -9.68
N ARG A 76 -2.43 -8.06 -10.78
CA ARG A 76 -2.35 -6.60 -10.91
C ARG A 76 -3.58 -6.06 -11.62
N PHE A 77 -3.96 -4.84 -11.30
CA PHE A 77 -5.02 -4.11 -11.98
C PHE A 77 -4.48 -2.77 -12.47
N HIS A 78 -4.74 -2.42 -13.73
CA HIS A 78 -4.34 -1.13 -14.29
C HIS A 78 -5.52 -0.17 -14.21
N SER A 79 -5.40 0.87 -13.39
CA SER A 79 -6.46 1.86 -13.18
C SER A 79 -6.45 2.98 -14.22
N GLY A 80 -5.36 3.15 -14.97
CA GLY A 80 -5.21 4.18 -16.00
C GLY A 80 -4.78 5.55 -15.47
N ASN A 81 -4.66 5.73 -14.16
CA ASN A 81 -4.11 6.93 -13.52
C ASN A 81 -3.26 6.55 -12.30
N THR A 82 -2.48 7.48 -11.76
CA THR A 82 -1.64 7.25 -10.58
C THR A 82 -2.49 6.80 -9.38
N ILE A 83 -1.91 5.96 -8.53
CA ILE A 83 -2.54 5.49 -7.30
C ILE A 83 -1.68 5.96 -6.14
N GLN A 84 -2.16 6.98 -5.44
CA GLN A 84 -1.48 7.57 -4.27
C GLN A 84 -2.24 7.29 -2.97
N SER A 85 -3.53 6.97 -3.07
CA SER A 85 -4.38 6.66 -1.92
C SER A 85 -4.11 5.27 -1.37
N SER A 86 -4.24 5.13 -0.04
CA SER A 86 -4.13 3.84 0.64
C SER A 86 -5.32 2.95 0.30
N ALA A 87 -5.10 1.64 0.27
CA ALA A 87 -6.18 0.70 0.06
C ALA A 87 -7.04 0.55 1.33
N ALA A 88 -8.30 0.16 1.17
CA ALA A 88 -9.14 -0.35 2.25
C ALA A 88 -9.70 -1.70 1.87
N THR A 89 -9.89 -2.61 2.84
CA THR A 89 -10.47 -3.92 2.56
C THR A 89 -11.70 -4.18 3.41
N TYR A 90 -12.68 -4.85 2.84
CA TYR A 90 -13.89 -5.29 3.53
C TYR A 90 -14.41 -6.58 2.92
N LYS A 91 -14.50 -7.64 3.73
CA LYS A 91 -14.88 -8.98 3.29
C LYS A 91 -14.03 -9.41 2.07
N ASN A 92 -14.65 -9.52 0.90
CA ASN A 92 -14.00 -9.92 -0.35
C ASN A 92 -13.75 -8.74 -1.30
N LEU A 93 -13.76 -7.51 -0.79
CA LEU A 93 -13.55 -6.30 -1.57
C LEU A 93 -12.32 -5.54 -1.10
N VAL A 94 -11.65 -4.93 -2.07
CA VAL A 94 -10.60 -3.94 -1.87
C VAL A 94 -11.00 -2.66 -2.59
N PHE A 95 -10.88 -1.55 -1.89
CA PHE A 95 -11.19 -0.22 -2.36
C PHE A 95 -9.91 0.59 -2.45
N PHE A 96 -9.77 1.38 -3.50
CA PHE A 96 -8.68 2.35 -3.63
C PHE A 96 -9.13 3.45 -4.58
N GLU A 97 -8.57 4.63 -4.39
CA GLU A 97 -8.78 5.77 -5.26
C GLU A 97 -7.61 5.87 -6.25
N SER A 98 -7.94 6.20 -7.50
CA SER A 98 -6.96 6.46 -8.55
C SER A 98 -7.45 7.63 -9.40
N GLY A 99 -6.65 8.70 -9.45
CA GLY A 99 -7.08 9.96 -10.05
C GLY A 99 -8.41 10.43 -9.45
N ASN A 100 -9.44 10.55 -10.28
CA ASN A 100 -10.78 10.99 -9.89
C ASN A 100 -11.78 9.83 -9.69
N SER A 101 -11.30 8.58 -9.64
CA SER A 101 -12.18 7.42 -9.61
C SER A 101 -11.88 6.55 -8.38
N LEU A 102 -12.94 6.21 -7.64
CA LEU A 102 -12.92 5.20 -6.59
C LEU A 102 -13.24 3.83 -7.20
N PHE A 103 -12.31 2.89 -7.04
CA PHE A 103 -12.46 1.52 -7.53
C PHE A 103 -12.81 0.57 -6.40
N ALA A 104 -13.68 -0.39 -6.70
CA ALA A 104 -13.88 -1.57 -5.87
C ALA A 104 -13.54 -2.83 -6.67
N LEU A 105 -12.46 -3.49 -6.29
CA LEU A 105 -12.10 -4.80 -6.82
C LEU A 105 -12.47 -5.89 -5.83
N THR A 106 -12.66 -7.09 -6.34
CA THR A 106 -12.65 -8.29 -5.51
C THR A 106 -11.23 -8.62 -5.08
N THR A 107 -11.07 -9.37 -3.99
CA THR A 107 -9.76 -9.92 -3.58
C THR A 107 -9.12 -10.83 -4.64
N GLY A 108 -9.90 -11.32 -5.61
CA GLY A 108 -9.44 -12.02 -6.81
C GLY A 108 -8.97 -11.12 -7.97
N GLY A 109 -9.01 -9.80 -7.82
CA GLY A 109 -8.55 -8.83 -8.83
C GLY A 109 -9.58 -8.47 -9.90
N LYS A 110 -10.81 -8.97 -9.81
CA LYS A 110 -11.90 -8.59 -10.73
C LYS A 110 -12.55 -7.29 -10.27
N LEU A 111 -12.69 -6.33 -11.20
CA LEU A 111 -13.46 -5.11 -10.99
C LEU A 111 -14.93 -5.43 -10.69
N LYS A 112 -15.44 -4.88 -9.57
CA LYS A 112 -16.84 -5.00 -9.19
C LYS A 112 -17.63 -3.76 -9.59
N TRP A 113 -17.08 -2.58 -9.31
CA TRP A 113 -17.62 -1.29 -9.73
C TRP A 113 -16.52 -0.22 -9.64
N SER A 114 -16.75 0.89 -10.34
CA SER A 114 -15.99 2.13 -10.23
C SER A 114 -16.96 3.29 -10.09
N LEU A 115 -16.56 4.32 -9.35
CA LEU A 115 -17.33 5.54 -9.14
C LEU A 115 -16.42 6.73 -9.41
N ASP A 116 -16.83 7.63 -10.28
CA ASP A 116 -16.13 8.89 -10.50
C ASP A 116 -16.56 9.91 -9.45
N LEU A 117 -15.59 10.58 -8.83
CA LEU A 117 -15.79 11.39 -7.62
C LEU A 117 -16.17 12.85 -7.93
N CYS A 118 -15.73 13.41 -9.06
CA CYS A 118 -16.07 14.77 -9.51
C CYS A 118 -16.42 14.81 -11.00
N GLU A 119 -17.33 15.71 -11.40
CA GLU A 119 -17.45 16.15 -12.80
C GLU A 119 -16.61 17.41 -13.01
N GLY A 120 -15.58 17.34 -13.85
CA GLY A 120 -14.72 18.47 -14.22
C GLY A 120 -13.34 18.02 -14.70
N GLU A 121 -12.76 18.75 -15.66
CA GLU A 121 -11.38 18.53 -16.08
C GLU A 121 -10.43 18.94 -14.95
N ILE A 122 -10.00 17.96 -14.16
CA ILE A 122 -8.76 18.11 -13.41
C ILE A 122 -7.62 18.11 -14.44
N ASN A 123 -6.99 19.27 -14.63
CA ASN A 123 -5.67 19.30 -15.22
C ASN A 123 -4.80 18.36 -14.36
N ASN A 124 -4.24 17.31 -14.95
CA ASN A 124 -3.32 16.36 -14.30
C ASN A 124 -2.01 17.02 -13.76
N GLN A 125 -1.99 18.35 -13.59
CA GLN A 125 -1.01 19.04 -12.77
C GLN A 125 -1.28 18.66 -11.31
N MET A 126 -0.62 17.60 -10.86
CA MET A 126 -0.35 17.40 -9.44
C MET A 126 0.31 18.66 -8.91
N ASP A 127 -0.43 19.47 -8.16
CA ASP A 127 0.20 20.47 -7.32
C ASP A 127 0.89 19.75 -6.16
N PRO A 128 2.18 20.01 -5.89
CA PRO A 128 2.93 19.32 -4.84
C PRO A 128 2.39 19.53 -3.43
N TRP A 129 1.29 20.25 -3.23
CA TRP A 129 0.70 20.53 -1.92
C TRP A 129 -0.60 19.75 -1.67
N ASP A 130 -1.15 19.09 -2.69
CA ASP A 130 -2.38 18.28 -2.61
C ASP A 130 -2.07 16.81 -2.30
N PHE A 131 -1.26 16.57 -1.26
CA PHE A 131 -0.89 15.22 -0.81
C PHE A 131 -2.05 14.44 -0.14
N HIS A 132 -3.24 15.02 -0.04
CA HIS A 132 -4.36 14.47 0.71
C HIS A 132 -5.47 13.94 -0.20
N HIS A 133 -5.14 12.99 -1.08
CA HIS A 133 -6.17 12.08 -1.57
C HIS A 133 -6.68 11.25 -0.40
N SER A 134 -7.97 11.36 -0.12
CA SER A 134 -8.57 10.79 1.08
C SER A 134 -8.46 9.27 1.03
N SER A 135 -7.87 8.68 2.07
CA SER A 135 -7.82 7.21 2.15
C SER A 135 -9.22 6.71 2.52
N PRO A 136 -9.83 5.79 1.73
CA PRO A 136 -11.11 5.21 2.09
C PRO A 136 -10.99 4.53 3.45
N CYS A 137 -11.99 4.72 4.31
CA CYS A 137 -12.13 3.95 5.54
C CYS A 137 -13.41 3.10 5.45
N VAL A 138 -13.35 1.89 6.00
CA VAL A 138 -14.53 1.04 6.11
C VAL A 138 -14.86 0.90 7.59
N HIS A 139 -16.07 1.28 7.97
CA HIS A 139 -16.61 1.10 9.31
C HIS A 139 -17.63 -0.04 9.30
N ASN A 140 -17.51 -0.95 10.27
CA ASN A 140 -18.58 -1.88 10.61
C ASN A 140 -19.54 -1.14 11.51
N GLY A 141 -20.75 -0.87 11.01
CA GLY A 141 -21.80 -0.20 11.78
C GLY A 141 -22.13 -0.87 13.11
#